data_AF-A0A4U2MQ85-F1
#
_entry.id   AF-A0A4U2MQ85-F1
#
_cell.length_a   1.000
_cell.length_b   1.000
_cell.length_c   1.000
_cell.angle_alpha   90.00
_cell.angle_beta   90.00
_cell.angle_gamma   90.00
#
_symmetry.space_group_name_H-M   'P 1'
#
loop_
_entity.id
_entity.type
_entity.pdbx_description
1 polymer ?
#
loop_
_entity_poly.entity_id
_entity_poly.type
_entity_poly.pdbx_seq_one_letter_code
_entity_poly.pdbx_strand_id
1 'polypeptide(L)' 'LFVVTDILTNDSVGLAIGKAANVVEKAYNVSLENNTATLKGVVSRKKQIVPVLTEAFQA' A
#
# COMPACT_ATOMS: atom_id res chain seq x y z
N LEU A 1 6.77 -0.59 -4.74
CA LEU A 1 5.93 0.20 -3.82
C LEU A 1 6.85 0.98 -2.90
N PHE A 2 6.73 2.31 -2.93
CA PHE A 2 7.37 3.19 -1.96
C PHE A 2 6.30 3.64 -0.95
N VAL A 3 6.64 3.72 0.34
CA VAL A 3 5.67 3.99 1.40
C VAL A 3 6.22 5.10 2.28
N VAL A 4 5.47 6.20 2.37
CA VAL A 4 5.78 7.34 3.22
C VAL A 4 4.85 7.30 4.42
N THR A 5 5.41 7.09 5.61
CA THR A 5 4.63 6.96 6.84
C THR A 5 4.69 8.25 7.64
N ASP A 6 3.52 8.79 7.99
CA ASP A 6 3.36 9.84 8.98
C ASP A 6 3.31 9.20 10.38
N ILE A 7 4.35 9.45 11.18
CA ILE A 7 4.49 8.90 12.52
C ILE A 7 3.63 9.63 13.57
N LEU A 8 3.10 10.81 13.25
CA LEU A 8 2.24 11.58 14.14
C LEU A 8 0.79 11.10 14.03
N THR A 9 0.32 10.83 12.81
CA THR A 9 -1.04 10.34 12.56
C THR A 9 -1.13 8.81 12.43
N ASN A 10 0.01 8.11 12.35
CA ASN A 10 0.10 6.66 12.11
C ASN A 10 -0.56 6.21 10.79
N ASP A 11 -0.51 7.07 9.76
CA ASP A 11 -0.98 6.76 8.42
C ASP A 11 0.18 6.66 7.44
N SER A 12 -0.03 6.02 6.29
CA SER A 12 0.95 6.02 5.21
C SER A 12 0.37 6.46 3.88
N VAL A 13 1.21 6.98 3.00
CA VAL A 13 0.93 7.17 1.58
C VAL A 13 1.80 6.19 0.80
N GLY A 14 1.15 5.33 0.03
CA GLY A 14 1.80 4.39 -0.88
C GLY A 14 1.92 4.97 -2.28
N LEU A 15 3.13 5.01 -2.83
CA LEU A 15 3.42 5.31 -4.23
C LEU A 15 3.71 4.00 -4.98
N ALA A 16 2.80 3.60 -5.86
CA ALA A 16 2.86 2.35 -6.61
C ALA A 16 3.06 2.62 -8.10
N ILE A 17 4.28 2.39 -8.59
CA ILE A 17 4.64 2.51 -10.01
C ILE A 17 5.14 1.14 -10.50
N GLY A 18 4.64 0.70 -11.66
CA GLY A 18 5.06 -0.53 -12.33
C GLY A 18 3.88 -1.36 -12.84
N LYS A 19 4.18 -2.48 -13.50
CA LYS A 19 3.20 -3.38 -14.14
C LYS A 19 2.17 -3.98 -13.18
N ALA A 20 2.50 -4.05 -11.89
CA ALA A 20 1.67 -4.63 -10.84
C ALA A 20 1.11 -3.58 -9.86
N ALA A 21 1.00 -2.30 -10.28
CA ALA A 21 0.43 -1.26 -9.43
C ALA A 21 -1.04 -1.55 -9.05
N ASN A 22 -1.80 -2.16 -9.98
CA ASN A 22 -3.18 -2.61 -9.76
C ASN A 22 -3.34 -3.63 -8.62
N VAL A 23 -2.29 -4.38 -8.27
CA VAL A 23 -2.32 -5.32 -7.13
C VAL A 23 -2.43 -4.56 -5.82
N VAL A 24 -1.81 -3.38 -5.71
CA VAL A 24 -1.88 -2.53 -4.52
C VAL A 24 -3.30 -1.98 -4.32
N GLU A 25 -3.98 -1.61 -5.41
CA GLU A 25 -5.38 -1.17 -5.37
C GLU A 25 -6.29 -2.28 -4.83
N LYS A 26 -6.15 -3.50 -5.35
CA LYS A 26 -6.91 -4.67 -4.89
C LYS A 26 -6.59 -5.04 -3.45
N ALA A 27 -5.31 -5.05 -3.09
CA ALA A 27 -4.82 -5.45 -1.77
C ALA A 27 -5.37 -4.57 -0.64
N TYR A 28 -5.50 -3.27 -0.88
CA TYR A 28 -5.96 -2.31 0.13
C TYR A 28 -7.36 -1.77 -0.14
N ASN A 29 -8.02 -2.23 -1.20
CA ASN A 29 -9.31 -1.73 -1.67
C ASN A 29 -9.32 -0.19 -1.78
N VAL A 30 -8.25 0.35 -2.37
CA VAL A 30 -8.04 1.79 -2.61
C VAL A 30 -7.87 2.04 -4.10
N SER A 31 -8.19 3.25 -4.55
CA SER A 31 -7.86 3.69 -5.92
C SER A 31 -6.56 4.49 -5.91
N LEU A 32 -5.69 4.23 -6.89
CA LEU A 32 -4.47 4.99 -7.09
C LEU A 32 -4.78 6.26 -7.87
N GLU A 33 -4.77 7.40 -7.19
CA GLU A 33 -4.80 8.71 -7.82
C GLU A 33 -3.36 9.21 -8.00
N ASN A 34 -2.96 9.50 -9.25
CA ASN A 34 -1.59 9.89 -9.58
C ASN A 34 -0.51 8.88 -9.10
N ASN A 35 -0.79 7.58 -9.23
CA ASN A 35 0.04 6.48 -8.73
C ASN A 35 0.20 6.44 -7.19
N THR A 36 -0.60 7.22 -6.45
CA THR A 36 -0.55 7.29 -4.99
C THR A 36 -1.88 6.89 -4.36
N ALA A 37 -1.83 6.27 -3.18
CA ALA A 37 -3.00 5.97 -2.37
C ALA A 37 -2.70 6.17 -0.88
N THR A 38 -3.69 6.67 -0.15
CA THR A 38 -3.62 6.79 1.31
C THR A 38 -3.97 5.46 1.97
N LEU A 39 -3.06 4.96 2.78
CA LEU A 39 -3.15 3.72 3.55
C LEU A 39 -3.33 4.07 5.03
N LYS A 40 -4.60 4.19 5.46
CA LYS A 40 -4.94 4.57 6.83
C LYS A 40 -4.55 3.49 7.83
N GLY A 41 -3.88 3.86 8.92
CA GLY A 41 -3.43 2.95 9.98
C GLY A 41 -2.32 1.97 9.56
N VAL A 42 -1.74 2.12 8.36
CA VAL A 42 -0.64 1.27 7.88
C VAL A 42 0.68 1.94 8.26
N VAL A 43 1.46 1.31 9.13
CA VAL A 43 2.77 1.83 9.58
C VAL A 43 3.86 0.76 9.59
N SER A 44 3.49 -0.52 9.63
CA SER A 44 4.40 -1.65 9.77
C SER A 44 4.53 -2.42 8.47
N ARG A 45 5.69 -2.29 7.81
CA ARG A 45 5.98 -3.06 6.58
C ARG A 45 5.88 -4.57 6.80
N LYS A 46 6.46 -5.09 7.89
CA LYS A 46 6.53 -6.53 8.18
C LYS A 46 5.15 -7.15 8.43
N LYS A 47 4.26 -6.42 9.11
CA LYS A 47 2.97 -6.95 9.56
C LYS A 47 1.82 -6.59 8.62
N GLN A 48 1.84 -5.40 8.01
CA GLN A 48 0.68 -4.84 7.31
C GLN A 48 0.89 -4.68 5.80
N ILE A 49 2.12 -4.80 5.31
CA ILE A 49 2.45 -4.60 3.88
C ILE A 49 2.88 -5.89 3.20
N VAL A 50 3.91 -6.54 3.72
CA VAL A 50 4.44 -7.76 3.09
C VAL A 50 3.39 -8.87 3.01
N PRO A 51 2.65 -9.23 4.08
CA PRO A 51 1.68 -10.33 3.99
C PRO A 51 0.53 -10.03 3.03
N VAL A 52 -0.08 -8.86 3.15
CA VAL A 52 -1.25 -8.44 2.34
C VAL A 52 -0.91 -8.39 0.86
N LEU A 53 0.25 -7.83 0.50
CA LEU A 53 0.69 -7.85 -0.90
C LEU A 53 1.00 -9.26 -1.37
N THR A 54 1.65 -10.10 -0.56
CA THR A 54 1.97 -11.49 -0.93
C THR A 54 0.69 -12.27 -1.25
N GLU A 55 -0.34 -12.16 -0.41
CA GLU A 55 -1.65 -12.76 -0.67
C GLU A 55 -2.28 -12.22 -1.96
N ALA A 56 -2.25 -10.90 -2.18
CA ALA A 56 -2.79 -10.28 -3.40
C ALA A 56 -2.02 -10.63 -4.68
N PHE A 57 -0.74 -11.03 -4.58
CA PHE A 57 0.06 -11.52 -5.70
C PHE A 57 -0.13 -13.01 -5.97
N GLN A 58 -0.67 -13.77 -5.01
CA GLN A 58 -0.94 -15.21 -5.13
C GLN A 58 -2.39 -15.53 -5.52
N ALA A 59 -3.30 -14.57 -5.35
CA ALA A 59 -4.70 -14.63 -5.78
C ALA A 59 -4.86 -14.31 -7.29
#